data_AF-R6GR01-F1
#
_entry.id   AF-R6GR01-F1
#
_cell.length_a   1.000
_cell.length_b   1.000
_cell.length_c   1.000
_cell.angle_alpha   90.00
_cell.angle_beta   90.00
_cell.angle_gamma   90.00
#
_symmetry.space_group_name_H-M   'P 1'
#
loop_
_entity.id
_entity.type
_entity.pdbx_description
1 polymer ?
#
loop_
_entity_poly.entity_id
_entity_poly.type
_entity_poly.pdbx_seq_one_letter_code
_entity_poly.pdbx_strand_id
1 'polypeptide(L)' 'MKKKYRLKKWVKVTLNILCAISVFIILALLVKKGVNDFEDLAKQCDKEYGYTCTYYDIRQYSLGK' A
#
# COMPACT_ATOMS: atom_id res chain seq x y z
N MET A 1 29.68 -13.29 -34.09
CA MET A 1 28.79 -14.14 -33.25
C MET A 1 28.43 -13.40 -31.95
N LYS A 2 27.15 -13.20 -31.63
CA LYS A 2 26.75 -12.58 -30.34
C LYS A 2 26.97 -13.58 -29.20
N LYS A 3 27.96 -13.34 -28.32
CA LYS A 3 28.18 -14.15 -27.12
C LYS A 3 26.98 -13.98 -26.16
N LYS A 4 26.22 -15.05 -25.95
CA LYS A 4 25.18 -15.10 -24.90
C LYS A 4 25.85 -15.33 -23.56
N TYR A 5 26.15 -14.25 -22.83
CA TYR A 5 26.64 -14.35 -21.46
C TYR A 5 25.50 -14.83 -20.56
N ARG A 6 25.65 -16.03 -19.98
CA ARG A 6 24.70 -16.54 -18.97
C ARG A 6 25.00 -15.82 -17.65
N LEU A 7 23.97 -15.24 -17.03
CA LEU A 7 24.05 -14.66 -15.69
C LEU A 7 24.63 -15.69 -14.70
N LYS A 8 25.67 -15.29 -13.96
CA LYS A 8 26.25 -16.12 -12.89
C LYS A 8 25.18 -16.42 -11.84
N LYS A 9 25.23 -17.62 -11.26
CA LYS A 9 24.23 -18.12 -10.29
C LYS A 9 23.99 -17.14 -9.14
N TRP A 10 25.06 -16.54 -8.61
CA TRP A 10 24.99 -15.51 -7.56
C TRP A 10 24.21 -14.27 -7.98
N VAL A 11 24.40 -13.79 -9.22
CA VAL A 11 23.67 -12.61 -9.72
C VAL A 11 22.18 -12.88 -9.83
N LYS A 12 21.78 -14.11 -10.22
CA LYS A 12 20.36 -14.51 -10.24
C LYS A 12 19.75 -14.52 -8.83
N VAL A 13 20.50 -15.03 -7.84
CA VAL A 13 20.04 -15.06 -6.45
C VAL A 13 19.88 -13.64 -5.91
N THR A 14 20.88 -12.77 -6.10
CA THR A 14 20.81 -11.37 -5.67
C THR A 14 19.65 -10.64 -6.35
N LEU A 15 19.44 -10.86 -7.66
CA LEU A 15 18.34 -10.24 -8.39
C LEU A 15 16.97 -10.67 -7.84
N ASN A 16 16.78 -11.96 -7.54
CA ASN A 16 15.54 -12.45 -6.94
C ASN A 16 15.26 -11.82 -5.57
N ILE A 17 16.28 -11.69 -4.72
CA ILE A 17 16.15 -11.04 -3.41
C ILE A 17 15.76 -9.57 -3.58
N LEU A 18 16.40 -8.87 -4.52
CA LEU A 18 16.12 -7.46 -4.81
C LEU A 18 14.68 -7.26 -5.32
N CYS A 19 14.23 -8.13 -6.21
CA CYS A 19 12.84 -8.13 -6.67
C CYS A 19 11.85 -8.39 -5.52
N ALA A 20 12.11 -9.38 -4.66
CA ALA A 20 11.25 -9.67 -3.52
C ALA A 20 11.13 -8.46 -2.58
N ILE A 21 12.25 -7.80 -2.27
CA ILE A 21 12.26 -6.58 -1.44
C ILE A 21 11.44 -5.47 -2.10
N SER A 22 11.61 -5.24 -3.41
CA SER A 22 10.85 -4.20 -4.10
C SER A 22 9.34 -4.43 -4.05
N VAL A 23 8.88 -5.68 -4.17
CA VAL A 23 7.46 -6.03 -4.08
C VAL A 23 6.93 -5.75 -2.67
N PHE A 24 7.69 -6.13 -1.64
CA PHE A 24 7.33 -5.84 -0.24
C PHE A 24 7.22 -4.34 0.05
N ILE A 25 8.14 -3.53 -0.49
CA ILE A 25 8.10 -2.08 -0.32
C ILE A 25 6.84 -1.49 -0.97
N ILE A 26 6.52 -1.90 -2.20
CA ILE A 26 5.31 -1.44 -2.90
C ILE A 26 4.05 -1.81 -2.09
N LEU A 27 3.99 -3.05 -1.58
CA LEU A 27 2.86 -3.51 -0.77
C LEU A 27 2.71 -2.66 0.51
N ALA A 28 3.81 -2.38 1.20
CA ALA A 28 3.80 -1.55 2.41
C ALA A 28 3.37 -0.10 2.12
N LEU A 29 3.76 0.47 0.98
CA LEU A 29 3.33 1.79 0.55
C LEU A 29 1.82 1.84 0.26
N LEU A 30 1.27 0.81 -0.39
CA LEU A 30 -0.16 0.71 -0.65
C LEU A 30 -0.97 0.62 0.64
N VAL A 31 -0.52 -0.19 1.60
CA VAL A 31 -1.18 -0.31 2.92
C VAL A 31 -1.12 1.02 3.66
N LYS A 32 0.05 1.68 3.71
CA LYS A 32 0.17 3.01 4.35
C LYS A 32 -0.76 4.04 3.71
N LYS A 33 -0.85 4.05 2.39
CA LYS A 33 -1.75 4.97 1.68
C LYS A 33 -3.22 4.70 2.06
N GLY A 34 -3.66 3.44 2.00
CA GLY A 34 -5.03 3.07 2.36
C GLY A 34 -5.38 3.37 3.83
N VAL A 35 -4.44 3.18 4.75
CA VAL A 35 -4.64 3.55 6.17
C VAL A 35 -4.74 5.07 6.34
N ASN A 36 -3.88 5.84 5.68
CA ASN A 36 -3.93 7.30 5.75
C ASN A 36 -5.25 7.84 5.16
N ASP A 37 -5.67 7.31 4.00
CA ASP A 37 -6.93 7.71 3.36
C ASP A 37 -8.13 7.39 4.27
N PHE A 38 -8.10 6.25 4.98
CA PHE A 38 -9.13 5.90 5.97
C PHE A 38 -9.11 6.82 7.19
N GLU A 39 -7.93 7.18 7.70
CA GLU A 39 -7.80 8.09 8.84
C GLU A 39 -8.29 9.51 8.49
N ASP A 40 -8.01 10.00 7.28
CA ASP A 40 -8.53 11.27 6.79
C ASP A 40 -10.06 11.24 6.65
N LEU A 41 -10.62 10.15 6.11
CA LEU A 41 -12.08 9.93 6.07
C LEU A 41 -12.70 9.92 7.48
N ALA A 42 -12.05 9.26 8.43
CA ALA A 42 -12.50 9.23 9.81
C ALA A 42 -12.52 10.64 10.42
N LYS A 43 -11.46 11.43 10.24
CA LYS A 43 -11.39 12.82 10.72
C LYS A 43 -12.44 13.73 10.09
N GLN A 44 -12.74 13.52 8.81
CA GLN A 44 -13.78 14.28 8.11
C GLN A 44 -15.17 13.93 8.67
N CYS A 45 -15.45 12.64 8.84
CA CYS A 45 -16.67 12.16 9.48
C CYS A 45 -16.81 12.76 10.89
N ASP A 46 -15.77 12.66 11.73
CA ASP A 46 -15.81 13.20 13.09
C ASP A 46 -16.12 14.69 13.13
N LYS A 47 -15.55 15.45 12.19
CA LYS A 47 -15.76 16.89 12.07
C LYS A 47 -17.17 17.24 11.61
N GLU A 48 -17.77 16.43 10.75
CA GLU A 48 -19.10 16.67 10.19
C GLU A 48 -20.21 16.31 11.18
N TYR A 49 -20.10 15.17 11.85
CA TYR A 49 -21.10 14.70 12.81
C TYR A 49 -20.90 15.24 14.24
N GLY A 50 -19.71 15.75 14.56
CA GLY A 50 -19.41 16.35 15.87
C GLY A 50 -19.14 15.34 16.99
N TYR A 51 -18.97 14.06 16.65
CA TYR A 51 -18.59 12.98 17.56
C TYR A 51 -17.63 12.01 16.85
N THR A 52 -16.93 11.16 17.60
CA THR A 52 -16.04 10.15 17.00
C THR A 52 -16.86 9.09 16.25
N CYS A 53 -16.77 9.09 14.93
CA CYS A 53 -17.46 8.19 14.03
C CYS A 53 -17.01 6.75 14.23
N THR A 54 -17.98 5.84 14.21
CA THR A 54 -17.69 4.41 14.19
C THR A 54 -17.29 3.98 12.77
N TYR A 55 -16.77 2.76 12.65
CA TYR A 55 -16.45 2.17 11.34
C TYR A 55 -17.65 2.21 10.36
N TYR A 56 -18.88 2.03 10.86
CA TYR A 56 -20.08 2.05 10.03
C TYR A 56 -20.44 3.45 9.56
N ASP A 57 -20.24 4.46 10.41
CA ASP A 57 -20.49 5.87 10.08
C ASP A 57 -19.49 6.33 9.02
N ILE A 58 -18.20 6.03 9.19
CA ILE A 58 -17.14 6.34 8.21
C ILE A 58 -17.45 5.67 6.86
N ARG A 59 -17.98 4.44 6.90
CA ARG A 59 -18.38 3.72 5.68
C ARG A 59 -19.59 4.35 5.00
N GLN A 60 -20.61 4.77 5.74
CA GLN A 60 -21.77 5.48 5.15
C GLN A 60 -21.33 6.83 4.59
N TYR A 61 -20.53 7.57 5.33
CA TYR A 61 -19.92 8.82 4.93
C TYR A 61 -19.15 8.70 3.61
N SER A 62 -18.27 7.70 3.51
CA SER A 62 -17.51 7.40 2.28
C SER A 62 -18.40 7.01 1.09
N LEU A 63 -19.64 6.55 1.33
CA LEU A 63 -20.60 6.19 0.29
C LEU A 63 -21.55 7.36 -0.06
N GLY A 64 -21.39 8.52 0.60
CA GLY A 64 -22.22 9.71 0.40
C GLY A 64 -23.69 9.48 0.79
N LYS A 65 -23.94 8.61 1.77
CA LYS A 65 -25.28 8.25 2.24
C LYS A 65 -25.48 8.62 3.70
#